data_AF-A0A1W9QY66-F1
#
_entry.id   AF-A0A1W9QY66-F1
#
_cell.length_a   1.000
_cell.length_b   1.000
_cell.length_c   1.000
_cell.angle_alpha   90.00
_cell.angle_beta   90.00
_cell.angle_gamma   90.00
#
_symmetry.space_group_name_H-M   'P 1'
#
loop_
_entity.id
_entity.type
_entity.pdbx_description
1 polymer ?
#
loop_
_entity_poly.entity_id
_entity_poly.type
_entity_poly.pdbx_seq_one_letter_code
_entity_poly.pdbx_strand_id
1 'polypeptide(L)'
;MKEVYLNMPQLAPEDFLPIFTSATLVMIFGIIFVGLYTFAKLEKIPSFYQYVGYLFWFGCAYSLYMLSTLVGSGDFTRKVLMVAMLAYLILPHFIYFLMQETHEQHD
;
A
#
# COMPACT_ATOMS: atom_id res chain seq x y z
N MET A 1 29.00 -18.94 27.60
CA MET A 1 28.28 -18.00 26.71
C MET A 1 26.96 -17.65 27.38
N LYS A 2 26.63 -16.37 27.52
CA LYS A 2 25.36 -15.94 28.14
C LYS A 2 24.26 -16.15 27.11
N GLU A 3 23.42 -17.17 27.30
CA GLU A 3 22.30 -17.40 26.40
C GLU A 3 21.33 -16.23 26.54
N VAL A 4 21.27 -15.41 25.48
CA VAL A 4 20.29 -14.34 25.35
C VAL A 4 18.99 -15.03 24.93
N TYR A 5 18.12 -15.30 25.91
CA TYR A 5 16.75 -15.69 25.62
C TYR A 5 16.04 -14.49 24.98
N LEU A 6 15.96 -14.50 23.65
CA LEU A 6 15.04 -13.64 22.91
C LEU A 6 13.63 -14.11 23.27
N ASN A 7 13.01 -13.45 24.26
CA ASN A 7 11.58 -13.55 24.54
C ASN A 7 10.81 -12.86 23.39
N MET A 8 10.86 -13.46 22.20
CA MET A 8 10.01 -13.06 21.10
C MET A 8 8.61 -13.61 21.41
N PRO A 9 7.56 -12.78 21.44
CA PRO A 9 6.20 -13.29 21.54
C PRO A 9 6.00 -14.31 20.43
N GLN A 10 5.70 -15.56 20.80
CA GLN A 10 5.43 -16.61 19.82
C GLN A 10 4.13 -16.25 19.10
N LEU A 11 4.22 -16.09 17.79
CA LEU A 11 3.04 -15.90 16.96
C LEU A 11 2.21 -17.18 17.03
N ALA A 12 0.94 -17.04 17.41
CA ALA A 12 0.03 -18.17 17.44
C ALA A 12 -0.10 -18.73 16.00
N PRO A 13 0.07 -20.06 15.78
CA PRO A 13 0.00 -20.64 14.43
C PRO A 13 -1.29 -20.32 13.67
N GLU A 14 -2.39 -20.11 14.40
CA GLU A 14 -3.70 -19.69 13.88
C GLU A 14 -3.70 -18.28 13.29
N ASP A 15 -2.87 -17.38 13.79
CA ASP A 15 -2.77 -15.98 13.34
C ASP A 15 -1.82 -15.82 12.15
N PHE A 16 -0.95 -16.80 11.91
CA PHE A 16 0.03 -16.77 10.83
C PHE A 16 -0.63 -16.60 9.45
N LEU A 17 -1.62 -17.44 9.13
CA LEU A 17 -2.22 -17.46 7.80
C LEU A 17 -2.98 -16.14 7.49
N PRO A 18 -3.79 -15.59 8.40
CA PRO A 18 -4.42 -14.28 8.20
C PRO A 18 -3.42 -13.12 8.08
N ILE A 19 -2.34 -13.10 8.86
CA ILE A 19 -1.28 -12.08 8.77
C ILE A 19 -0.57 -12.18 7.41
N PHE A 20 -0.15 -13.37 7.02
CA PHE A 20 0.52 -13.60 5.75
C PHE A 20 -0.37 -13.21 4.56
N THR A 21 -1.65 -13.58 4.62
CA THR A 21 -2.61 -13.29 3.56
C THR A 21 -2.89 -11.80 3.46
N SER A 22 -3.14 -11.11 4.59
CA SER A 22 -3.34 -9.66 4.60
C SER A 22 -2.11 -8.90 4.08
N ALA A 23 -0.89 -9.29 4.49
CA ALA A 23 0.35 -8.71 3.98
C ALA A 23 0.53 -8.93 2.46
N THR A 24 0.22 -10.14 1.98
CA THR A 24 0.30 -10.47 0.55
C THR A 24 -0.71 -9.65 -0.26
N LEU A 25 -1.94 -9.51 0.24
CA LEU A 25 -2.98 -8.70 -0.40
C LEU A 25 -2.60 -7.22 -0.47
N VAL A 26 -1.99 -6.66 0.58
CA VAL A 26 -1.44 -5.29 0.55
C VAL A 26 -0.46 -5.13 -0.61
N MET A 27 0.48 -6.06 -0.78
CA MET A 27 1.45 -5.98 -1.88
C MET A 27 0.80 -6.11 -3.26
N ILE A 28 -0.06 -7.12 -3.45
CA ILE A 28 -0.71 -7.37 -4.73
C ILE A 28 -1.58 -6.18 -5.13
N PHE A 29 -2.43 -5.70 -4.21
CA PHE A 29 -3.30 -4.55 -4.50
C PHE A 29 -2.53 -3.25 -4.67
N GLY A 30 -1.45 -3.04 -3.92
CA GLY A 30 -0.57 -1.88 -4.10
C GLY A 30 0.08 -1.83 -5.48
N ILE A 31 0.64 -2.95 -5.95
CA ILE A 31 1.26 -3.03 -7.29
C ILE A 31 0.21 -2.84 -8.39
N ILE A 32 -0.97 -3.46 -8.25
CA ILE A 32 -2.05 -3.31 -9.22
C ILE A 32 -2.54 -1.86 -9.27
N PHE A 33 -2.72 -1.21 -8.12
CA PHE A 33 -3.12 0.20 -8.07
C PHE A 33 -2.13 1.10 -8.82
N VAL A 34 -0.84 1.03 -8.47
CA VAL A 34 0.20 1.87 -9.10
C VAL A 34 0.32 1.54 -10.58
N GLY A 35 0.31 0.26 -10.95
CA GLY A 35 0.38 -0.18 -12.33
C GLY A 35 -0.78 0.36 -13.16
N LEU A 36 -2.03 0.14 -12.73
CA LEU A 36 -3.23 0.61 -13.44
C LEU A 36 -3.23 2.13 -13.57
N TYR A 37 -2.93 2.85 -12.50
CA TYR A 37 -2.88 4.31 -12.54
C TYR A 37 -1.81 4.80 -13.53
N THR A 38 -0.61 4.21 -13.47
CA THR A 38 0.52 4.59 -14.31
C THR A 38 0.24 4.33 -15.79
N PHE A 39 -0.19 3.11 -16.12
CA PHE A 39 -0.50 2.75 -17.51
C PHE A 39 -1.65 3.56 -18.09
N ALA A 40 -2.68 3.87 -17.30
CA ALA A 40 -3.81 4.68 -17.77
C ALA A 40 -3.41 6.14 -17.97
N LYS A 41 -2.48 6.67 -17.17
CA LYS A 41 -2.01 8.05 -17.31
C LYS A 41 -0.97 8.22 -18.42
N LEU A 42 -0.26 7.16 -18.78
CA LEU A 42 0.57 7.08 -19.99
C LEU A 42 -0.24 6.78 -21.27
N GLU A 43 -1.58 6.83 -21.21
CA GLU A 43 -2.50 6.54 -22.32
C GLU A 43 -2.31 5.16 -22.99
N LYS A 44 -1.61 4.23 -22.31
CA LYS A 44 -1.44 2.85 -22.80
C LYS A 44 -2.69 2.01 -22.63
N ILE A 45 -3.56 2.39 -21.70
CA ILE A 45 -4.88 1.77 -21.45
C ILE A 45 -5.93 2.88 -21.26
N PRO A 46 -7.23 2.58 -21.40
CA PRO A 46 -8.29 3.58 -21.23
C PRO A 46 -8.25 4.26 -19.87
N SER A 47 -8.50 5.58 -19.83
CA SER A 47 -8.56 6.37 -18.58
C SER A 47 -9.58 5.82 -17.56
N PHE A 48 -10.58 5.05 -18.00
CA PHE A 48 -11.48 4.31 -17.11
C PHE A 48 -10.76 3.43 -16.08
N TYR A 49 -9.61 2.85 -16.44
CA TYR A 49 -8.83 2.00 -15.52
C TYR A 49 -8.21 2.77 -14.35
N GLN A 50 -8.17 4.11 -14.37
CA GLN A 50 -7.79 4.91 -13.21
C GLN A 50 -8.80 4.74 -12.07
N TYR A 51 -10.10 4.76 -12.39
CA TYR A 51 -11.17 4.54 -11.40
C TYR A 51 -11.11 3.13 -10.83
N VAL A 52 -10.81 2.14 -11.68
CA VAL A 52 -10.57 0.75 -11.24
C VAL A 52 -9.36 0.69 -10.30
N GLY A 53 -8.30 1.44 -10.58
CA GLY A 53 -7.14 1.57 -9.69
C GLY A 53 -7.54 2.02 -8.28
N TYR A 54 -8.44 2.99 -8.13
CA TYR A 54 -8.90 3.43 -6.80
C TYR A 54 -9.62 2.33 -6.01
N LEU A 55 -10.32 1.41 -6.67
CA LEU A 55 -10.90 0.24 -6.00
C LEU A 55 -9.81 -0.65 -5.39
N PHE A 56 -8.71 -0.86 -6.13
CA PHE A 56 -7.55 -1.59 -5.62
C PHE A 56 -6.83 -0.84 -4.50
N TRP A 57 -6.80 0.49 -4.53
CA TRP A 57 -6.30 1.29 -3.41
C TRP A 57 -7.14 1.09 -2.14
N PHE A 58 -8.48 1.10 -2.25
CA PHE A 58 -9.35 0.79 -1.10
C PHE A 58 -9.11 -0.63 -0.57
N GLY A 59 -8.95 -1.62 -1.46
CA GLY A 59 -8.60 -2.99 -1.08
C GLY A 59 -7.25 -3.08 -0.37
N CYS A 60 -6.25 -2.33 -0.84
CA CYS A 60 -4.93 -2.23 -0.22
C CYS A 60 -5.02 -1.60 1.18
N ALA A 61 -5.72 -0.46 1.33
CA ALA A 61 -5.91 0.21 2.60
C ALA A 61 -6.67 -0.65 3.61
N TYR A 62 -7.71 -1.37 3.17
CA TYR A 62 -8.44 -2.32 4.00
C TYR A 62 -7.55 -3.49 4.47
N SER A 63 -6.77 -4.06 3.56
CA SER A 63 -5.85 -5.16 3.88
C SER A 63 -4.75 -4.71 4.84
N LEU A 64 -4.28 -3.46 4.72
CA LEU A 64 -3.29 -2.88 5.62
C LEU A 64 -3.88 -2.62 7.01
N TYR A 65 -5.13 -2.14 7.07
CA TYR A 65 -5.83 -1.98 8.33
C TYR A 65 -5.98 -3.33 9.06
N MET A 66 -6.41 -4.37 8.33
CA MET A 66 -6.48 -5.74 8.87
C MET A 66 -5.11 -6.21 9.37
N LEU A 67 -4.06 -6.11 8.55
CA LEU A 67 -2.70 -6.48 8.94
C LEU A 67 -2.26 -5.76 10.22
N SER A 68 -2.51 -4.46 10.31
CA SER A 68 -2.15 -3.66 11.49
C SER A 68 -2.87 -4.14 12.75
N THR A 69 -4.15 -4.49 12.64
CA THR A 69 -4.92 -5.05 13.77
C THR A 69 -4.44 -6.43 14.18
N LEU A 70 -4.12 -7.32 13.22
CA LEU A 70 -3.70 -8.68 13.48
C LEU A 70 -2.28 -8.76 14.07
N VAL A 71 -1.38 -7.87 13.65
CA VAL A 71 -0.02 -7.77 14.22
C VAL A 71 -0.05 -7.17 15.64
N GLY A 72 -1.21 -6.72 16.13
CA GLY A 72 -1.32 -6.07 17.43
C GLY A 72 -0.61 -4.71 17.46
N SER A 73 -0.62 -4.00 16.32
CA SER A 73 -0.01 -2.67 16.24
C SER A 73 -0.68 -1.72 17.23
N GLY A 74 0.12 -0.96 17.97
CA GLY A 74 -0.42 0.09 18.83
C GLY A 74 -1.25 1.11 18.04
N ASP A 75 -2.20 1.77 18.70
CA ASP A 75 -3.12 2.73 18.07
C ASP A 75 -2.39 3.84 17.30
N PHE A 76 -1.23 4.27 17.81
CA PHE A 76 -0.38 5.24 17.12
C PHE A 76 0.10 4.71 15.76
N THR A 77 0.72 3.53 15.74
CA THR A 77 1.23 2.90 14.51
C THR A 77 0.12 2.69 13.49
N ARG A 78 -1.04 2.21 13.93
CA ARG A 78 -2.20 2.02 13.05
C ARG A 78 -2.63 3.33 12.39
N LYS A 79 -2.73 4.43 13.15
CA LYS A 79 -3.07 5.75 12.61
C LYS A 79 -2.03 6.24 11.61
N VAL A 80 -0.74 6.09 11.92
CA VAL A 80 0.36 6.47 11.02
C VAL A 80 0.28 5.69 9.71
N LEU A 81 0.01 4.38 9.76
CA LEU A 81 -0.16 3.56 8.55
C LEU A 81 -1.35 4.04 7.69
N MET A 82 -2.47 4.40 8.32
CA MET A 82 -3.61 4.94 7.57
C MET A 82 -3.32 6.31 6.95
N VAL A 83 -2.59 7.18 7.65
CA VAL A 83 -2.12 8.46 7.09
C VAL A 83 -1.16 8.23 5.92
N ALA A 84 -0.27 7.25 6.03
CA ALA A 84 0.64 6.88 4.95
C ALA A 84 -0.12 6.40 3.70
N MET A 85 -1.27 5.72 3.85
CA MET A 85 -2.13 5.35 2.71
C MET A 85 -2.72 6.56 1.99
N LEU A 86 -3.05 7.64 2.71
CA LEU A 86 -3.49 8.89 2.08
C LEU A 86 -2.35 9.53 1.29
N ALA A 87 -1.14 9.58 1.86
CA ALA A 87 0.03 10.06 1.13
C ALA A 87 0.30 9.22 -0.13
N TYR A 88 0.14 7.90 -0.03
CA TYR A 88 0.28 6.98 -1.15
C TYR A 88 -0.75 7.20 -2.27
N LEU A 89 -1.95 7.66 -1.95
CA LEU A 89 -2.96 8.06 -2.95
C LEU A 89 -2.55 9.32 -3.73
N ILE A 90 -1.95 10.27 -3.03
CA ILE A 90 -1.55 11.58 -3.58
C ILE A 90 -0.27 11.46 -4.41
N LEU A 91 0.65 10.56 -4.01
CA LEU A 91 1.96 10.37 -4.61
C LEU A 91 1.94 10.22 -6.15
N PRO A 92 1.12 9.34 -6.76
CA PRO A 92 1.08 9.25 -8.21
C PRO A 92 0.59 10.56 -8.85
N HIS A 93 -0.41 11.23 -8.30
CA HIS A 93 -0.88 12.53 -8.82
C HIS A 93 0.23 13.58 -8.82
N PHE A 94 0.99 13.64 -7.73
CA PHE A 94 2.09 14.60 -7.58
C PHE A 94 3.25 14.32 -8.56
N ILE A 95 3.65 13.06 -8.71
CA ILE A 95 4.70 12.68 -9.67
C ILE A 95 4.28 13.05 -11.10
N TYR A 96 3.04 12.77 -11.48
CA TYR A 96 2.56 13.11 -12.82
C TYR A 96 2.48 14.62 -13.06
N PHE A 97 2.11 15.39 -12.05
CA PHE A 97 2.14 16.86 -12.14
C PHE A 97 3.56 17.37 -12.41
N LEU A 98 4.56 16.88 -11.67
CA LEU A 98 5.97 17.24 -11.91
C LEU A 98 6.46 16.79 -13.28
N MET A 99 6.06 15.60 -13.73
CA MET A 99 6.44 15.06 -15.02
C MET A 99 5.89 15.91 -16.17
N GLN A 100 4.64 16.36 -16.06
CA GLN A 100 4.02 17.21 -17.08
C GLN A 100 4.70 18.58 -17.17
N GLU A 101 4.93 19.26 -16.04
CA GLU A 101 5.65 20.54 -16.00
C GLU A 101 7.07 20.45 -16.59
N THR A 102 7.78 19.35 -16.32
CA THR A 102 9.13 19.15 -16.86
C THR A 102 9.10 18.94 -18.38
N HIS A 103 8.08 18.26 -18.90
CA HIS A 103 7.90 18.09 -20.35
C HIS A 103 7.53 19.41 -21.02
N GLU A 104 6.65 20.22 -20.42
CA GLU A 104 6.24 21.53 -20.94
C GLU A 104 7.37 22.58 -20.92
N GLN A 105 8.35 22.46 -20.01
CA GLN A 105 9.52 23.35 -19.99
C GLN A 105 10.62 22.96 -20.99
N HIS A 106 10.57 21.75 -21.53
CA HIS A 106 11.59 21.22 -22.45
C HIS A 106 11.18 21.19 -23.93
N ASP A 107 9.92 21.50 -24.23
CA ASP A 107 9.40 21.78 -25.59
C ASP A 107 9.26 23.29 -25.84
#